data_AF-A0A8H2VZK5-F1
#
_entry.id   AF-A0A8H2VZK5-F1
#
_cell.length_a   1.000
_cell.length_b   1.000
_cell.length_c   1.000
_cell.angle_alpha   90.00
_cell.angle_beta   90.00
_cell.angle_gamma   90.00
#
_symmetry.space_group_name_H-M   'P 1'
#
loop_
_entity.id
_entity.type
_entity.pdbx_description
1 polymer ?
#
loop_
_entity_poly.entity_id
_entity_poly.type
_entity_poly.pdbx_seq_one_letter_code
_entity_poly.pdbx_strand_id
1 'polypeptide(L)'
;MLSIAVQPPARVRPGAILYPPLIVQLSSEHDLYEHLAGYWTCVSLIHYASGQVIYEQMEGKAADSAHPIAQTRSRGVRDQAYFFFPDLAIHATGRYRLRISLMRMDYSPESGPDGAVVCDEQVDTRSITVEESGPNYTRPNSQERAFIRMLRDDGQDVPTPAH
;
A
#
# COMPACT_ATOMS: atom_id res chain seq x y z
N MET A 1 8.36 5.55 9.41
CA MET A 1 7.42 4.51 9.83
C MET A 1 6.38 4.32 8.75
N LEU A 2 6.28 3.10 8.27
CA LEU A 2 5.34 2.65 7.27
C LEU A 2 4.07 2.15 7.96
N SER A 3 2.91 2.59 7.49
CA SER A 3 1.63 2.15 8.05
C SER A 3 0.54 2.05 6.98
N ILE A 4 -0.52 1.30 7.27
CA ILE A 4 -1.65 1.13 6.35
C ILE A 4 -2.73 2.15 6.71
N ALA A 5 -2.92 3.14 5.84
CA ALA A 5 -3.94 4.17 6.00
C ALA A 5 -5.33 3.66 5.59
N VAL A 6 -5.40 2.83 4.55
CA VAL A 6 -6.65 2.16 4.12
C VAL A 6 -6.41 0.68 3.90
N GLN A 7 -7.13 -0.13 4.68
CA GLN A 7 -7.06 -1.58 4.60
C GLN A 7 -7.86 -2.10 3.41
N PRO A 8 -7.36 -3.13 2.69
CA PRO A 8 -8.18 -3.83 1.71
C PRO A 8 -9.36 -4.53 2.41
N PRO A 9 -10.39 -4.96 1.65
CA PRO A 9 -11.53 -5.67 2.21
C PRO A 9 -11.08 -6.97 2.88
N ALA A 10 -11.71 -7.31 4.02
CA ALA A 10 -11.41 -8.55 4.75
C ALA A 10 -11.94 -9.81 4.03
N ARG A 11 -12.91 -9.64 3.14
CA ARG A 11 -13.50 -10.69 2.31
C ARG A 11 -13.70 -10.16 0.89
N VAL A 12 -13.38 -10.95 -0.12
CA VAL A 12 -13.54 -10.58 -1.52
C VAL A 12 -13.81 -11.81 -2.39
N ARG A 13 -14.45 -11.64 -3.54
CA ARG A 13 -14.52 -12.70 -4.56
C ARG A 13 -13.21 -12.82 -5.35
N PRO A 14 -12.89 -14.01 -5.88
CA PRO A 14 -11.80 -14.17 -6.84
C PRO A 14 -11.89 -13.18 -8.01
N GLY A 15 -10.77 -12.54 -8.33
CA GLY A 15 -10.59 -11.64 -9.47
C GLY A 15 -11.28 -10.28 -9.36
N ALA A 16 -12.01 -9.99 -8.28
CA ALA A 16 -12.51 -8.64 -8.05
C ALA A 16 -11.38 -7.73 -7.57
N ILE A 17 -11.38 -6.49 -8.09
CA ILE A 17 -10.54 -5.41 -7.57
C ILE A 17 -10.87 -5.19 -6.09
N LEU A 18 -9.84 -5.13 -5.26
CA LEU A 18 -9.94 -4.89 -3.84
C LEU A 18 -10.49 -3.48 -3.60
N TYR A 19 -11.73 -3.40 -3.10
CA TYR A 19 -12.32 -2.14 -2.64
C TYR A 19 -12.77 -2.21 -1.17
N PRO A 20 -12.34 -1.26 -0.30
CA PRO A 20 -11.54 -0.07 -0.63
C PRO A 20 -10.11 -0.41 -1.05
N PRO A 21 -9.45 0.46 -1.86
CA PRO A 21 -8.11 0.19 -2.34
C PRO A 21 -7.10 0.23 -1.20
N LEU A 22 -5.98 -0.45 -1.38
CA LEU A 22 -4.88 -0.39 -0.43
C LEU A 22 -4.19 0.98 -0.56
N ILE A 23 -4.14 1.70 0.56
CA ILE A 23 -3.38 2.95 0.68
C ILE A 23 -2.43 2.83 1.86
N VAL A 24 -1.16 3.12 1.59
CA VAL A 24 -0.07 3.03 2.55
C VAL A 24 0.45 4.43 2.80
N GLN A 25 0.88 4.68 4.03
CA GLN A 25 1.34 5.97 4.49
C GLN A 25 2.75 5.84 5.07
N LEU A 26 3.60 6.81 4.72
CA LEU A 26 4.93 6.98 5.31
C LEU A 26 4.91 8.21 6.21
N SER A 27 5.22 8.00 7.48
CA SER A 27 5.34 9.07 8.47
C SER A 27 6.76 9.14 9.03
N SER A 28 7.25 10.35 9.33
CA SER A 28 8.60 10.60 9.85
C SER A 28 8.62 11.85 10.71
N GLU A 29 9.51 11.87 11.71
CA GLU A 29 9.84 13.09 12.48
C GLU A 29 10.71 14.05 11.66
N HIS A 30 11.47 13.51 10.71
CA HIS A 30 12.34 14.27 9.81
C HIS A 30 11.61 14.52 8.49
N ASP A 31 11.85 15.70 7.91
CA ASP A 31 11.34 16.03 6.59
C ASP A 31 12.06 15.18 5.53
N LEU A 32 11.29 14.34 4.83
CA LEU A 32 11.82 13.44 3.82
C LEU A 32 11.64 13.96 2.40
N TYR A 33 11.06 15.15 2.21
CA TYR A 33 10.58 15.62 0.91
C TYR A 33 11.62 15.48 -0.23
N GLU A 34 12.86 15.91 -0.02
CA GLU A 34 13.94 15.82 -1.01
C GLU A 34 14.42 14.39 -1.28
N HIS A 35 14.15 13.46 -0.37
CA HIS A 35 14.57 12.05 -0.43
C HIS A 35 13.47 11.12 -0.94
N LEU A 36 12.21 11.58 -0.99
CA LEU A 36 11.06 10.75 -1.40
C LEU A 36 11.21 10.14 -2.80
N ALA A 37 11.94 10.81 -3.70
CA ALA A 37 12.21 10.28 -5.04
C ALA A 37 12.99 8.94 -5.02
N GLY A 38 13.75 8.68 -3.95
CA GLY A 38 14.47 7.42 -3.75
C GLY A 38 13.64 6.33 -3.09
N TYR A 39 12.40 6.59 -2.70
CA TYR A 39 11.52 5.64 -2.02
C TYR A 39 10.40 5.13 -2.92
N TRP A 40 10.14 3.82 -2.83
CA TRP A 40 8.98 3.18 -3.43
C TRP A 40 8.51 2.04 -2.53
N THR A 41 7.29 1.56 -2.76
CA THR A 41 6.77 0.38 -2.08
C THR A 41 6.51 -0.74 -3.05
N CYS A 42 6.71 -1.97 -2.59
CA CYS A 42 6.30 -3.18 -3.29
C CYS A 42 5.29 -3.95 -2.44
N VAL A 43 4.26 -4.48 -3.08
CA VAL A 43 3.23 -5.33 -2.48
C VAL A 43 3.49 -6.78 -2.87
N SER A 44 3.46 -7.68 -1.90
CA SER A 44 3.54 -9.12 -2.12
C SER A 44 2.36 -9.83 -1.47
N LEU A 45 1.79 -10.81 -2.18
CA LEU A 45 0.74 -11.66 -1.64
C LEU A 45 1.36 -12.75 -0.76
N ILE A 46 0.91 -12.86 0.48
CA ILE A 46 1.41 -13.85 1.44
C ILE A 46 0.29 -14.79 1.81
N HIS A 47 0.51 -16.09 1.67
CA HIS A 47 -0.42 -17.09 2.18
C HIS A 47 -0.46 -17.06 3.71
N TYR A 48 -1.65 -16.95 4.30
CA TYR A 48 -1.80 -16.61 5.71
C TYR A 48 -1.22 -17.67 6.66
N ALA A 49 -1.44 -18.95 6.37
CA ALA A 49 -1.02 -20.03 7.26
C ALA A 49 0.46 -20.42 7.09
N SER A 50 0.95 -20.49 5.85
CA SER A 50 2.34 -20.92 5.58
C SER A 50 3.34 -19.77 5.63
N GLY A 51 2.89 -18.52 5.53
CA GLY A 51 3.77 -17.35 5.44
C GLY A 51 4.53 -17.25 4.12
N GLN A 52 4.29 -18.13 3.16
CA GLN A 52 4.96 -18.13 1.86
C GLN A 52 4.48 -16.98 0.99
N VAL A 53 5.41 -16.40 0.25
CA VAL A 53 5.11 -15.48 -0.85
C VAL A 53 4.48 -16.26 -1.98
N ILE A 54 3.33 -15.79 -2.45
CA ILE A 54 2.59 -16.39 -3.53
C ILE A 54 2.77 -15.54 -4.78
N TYR A 55 3.26 -16.17 -5.83
CA TYR A 55 3.43 -15.56 -7.14
C TYR A 55 2.21 -15.86 -8.01
N GLU A 56 1.98 -15.05 -9.04
CA GLU A 56 0.99 -15.29 -10.11
C GLU A 56 -0.50 -15.29 -9.70
N GLN A 57 -0.83 -15.13 -8.42
CA GLN A 57 -2.23 -15.08 -7.94
C GLN A 57 -2.73 -13.65 -7.66
N MET A 58 -1.87 -12.64 -7.83
CA MET A 58 -2.20 -11.23 -7.64
C MET A 58 -1.98 -10.47 -8.95
N GLU A 59 -2.98 -9.69 -9.34
CA GLU A 59 -2.93 -8.79 -10.50
C GLU A 59 -3.05 -7.33 -10.04
N GLY A 60 -2.74 -6.41 -10.94
CA GLY A 60 -2.79 -4.97 -10.71
C GLY A 60 -1.41 -4.39 -10.43
N LYS A 61 -1.39 -3.11 -10.11
CA LYS A 61 -0.19 -2.37 -9.73
C LYS A 61 0.35 -2.92 -8.40
N ALA A 62 1.50 -3.60 -8.43
CA ALA A 62 2.15 -4.17 -7.25
C ALA A 62 3.30 -3.30 -6.70
N ALA A 63 3.61 -2.17 -7.33
CA ALA A 63 4.61 -1.23 -6.85
C ALA A 63 4.19 0.21 -7.11
N ASP A 64 4.56 1.11 -6.21
CA ASP A 64 4.28 2.54 -6.37
C ASP A 64 5.37 3.42 -5.78
N SER A 65 5.59 4.57 -6.41
CA SER A 65 6.48 5.61 -5.91
C SER A 65 5.80 6.43 -4.80
N ALA A 66 6.60 7.13 -4.00
CA ALA A 66 6.06 8.00 -2.95
C ALA A 66 5.36 9.22 -3.55
N HIS A 67 4.11 9.46 -3.13
CA HIS A 67 3.35 10.68 -3.44
C HIS A 67 3.43 11.63 -2.25
N PRO A 68 4.12 12.78 -2.36
CA PRO A 68 4.31 13.69 -1.23
C PRO A 68 2.99 14.26 -0.72
N ILE A 69 2.81 14.31 0.59
CA ILE A 69 1.65 14.98 1.21
C ILE A 69 2.05 16.42 1.52
N ALA A 70 1.25 17.38 1.04
CA ALA A 70 1.49 18.80 1.29
C ALA A 70 1.52 19.11 2.80
N GLN A 71 2.67 19.56 3.29
CA GLN A 71 2.86 19.80 4.73
C GLN A 71 2.32 21.16 5.16
N THR A 72 1.54 21.19 6.24
CA THR A 72 1.34 22.40 7.04
C THR A 72 2.38 22.42 8.17
N ARG A 73 3.04 23.56 8.40
CA ARG A 73 4.15 23.68 9.37
C ARG A 73 3.71 23.29 10.79
N SER A 74 4.02 22.08 11.27
CA SER A 74 3.63 21.58 12.61
C SER A 74 4.73 20.77 13.30
N ARG A 75 5.05 20.94 14.58
CA ARG A 75 6.15 20.14 15.20
C ARG A 75 5.70 18.68 15.48
N GLY A 76 6.55 17.68 15.20
CA GLY A 76 6.31 16.25 15.56
C GLY A 76 6.42 15.28 14.38
N VAL A 77 6.05 14.00 14.60
CA VAL A 77 5.87 12.99 13.54
C VAL A 77 4.82 13.49 12.55
N ARG A 78 5.15 13.54 11.27
CA ARG A 78 4.22 13.94 10.22
C ARG A 78 4.12 12.87 9.16
N ASP A 79 2.98 12.87 8.51
CA ASP A 79 2.75 12.12 7.29
C ASP A 79 3.47 12.82 6.14
N GLN A 80 4.41 12.11 5.53
CA GLN A 80 5.33 12.64 4.53
C GLN A 80 4.85 12.29 3.12
N ALA A 81 4.37 11.07 2.94
CA ALA A 81 3.93 10.57 1.66
C ALA A 81 2.88 9.47 1.81
N TYR A 82 2.19 9.18 0.73
CA TYR A 82 1.38 7.98 0.58
C TYR A 82 1.80 7.16 -0.64
N PHE A 83 1.33 5.92 -0.69
CA PHE A 83 1.46 5.00 -1.83
C PHE A 83 0.09 4.41 -2.11
N PHE A 84 -0.24 4.24 -3.39
CA PHE A 84 -1.60 3.96 -3.83
C PHE A 84 -1.68 2.80 -4.82
N PHE A 85 -2.52 1.83 -4.47
CA PHE A 85 -2.74 0.58 -5.20
C PHE A 85 -4.23 0.43 -5.56
N PRO A 86 -4.67 1.00 -6.71
CA PRO A 86 -6.09 1.11 -7.06
C PRO A 86 -6.73 -0.20 -7.54
N ASP A 87 -5.95 -1.11 -8.11
CA ASP A 87 -6.42 -2.15 -9.01
C ASP A 87 -5.95 -3.57 -8.61
N LEU A 88 -5.48 -3.73 -7.37
CA LEU A 88 -5.07 -5.03 -6.85
C LEU A 88 -6.26 -6.01 -6.87
N ALA A 89 -6.06 -7.20 -7.42
CA ALA A 89 -7.02 -8.30 -7.41
C ALA A 89 -6.34 -9.62 -7.04
N ILE A 90 -7.05 -10.53 -6.39
CA ILE A 90 -6.55 -11.87 -6.02
C ILE A 90 -7.43 -12.93 -6.68
N HIS A 91 -6.83 -13.83 -7.46
CA HIS A 91 -7.55 -14.74 -8.36
C HIS A 91 -7.86 -16.12 -7.78
N ALA A 92 -7.11 -16.54 -6.77
CA ALA A 92 -7.28 -17.85 -6.15
C ALA A 92 -8.01 -17.74 -4.80
N THR A 93 -8.93 -18.67 -4.56
CA THR A 93 -9.58 -18.80 -3.26
C THR A 93 -8.56 -19.16 -2.18
N GLY A 94 -8.70 -18.57 -1.00
CA GLY A 94 -7.79 -18.83 0.11
C GLY A 94 -7.80 -17.71 1.14
N ARG A 95 -6.90 -17.81 2.12
CA ARG A 95 -6.69 -16.76 3.12
C ARG A 95 -5.29 -16.20 2.99
N TYR A 96 -5.22 -14.88 2.82
CA TYR A 96 -3.99 -14.17 2.49
C TYR A 96 -3.80 -12.95 3.38
N ARG A 97 -2.63 -12.32 3.26
CA ARG A 97 -2.35 -10.94 3.66
C ARG A 97 -1.50 -10.30 2.56
N LEU A 98 -1.57 -8.98 2.42
CA LEU A 98 -0.63 -8.24 1.58
C LEU A 98 0.50 -7.75 2.47
N ARG A 99 1.74 -8.02 2.06
CA ARG A 99 2.95 -7.47 2.67
C ARG A 99 3.41 -6.29 1.85
N ILE A 100 3.54 -5.15 2.49
CA ILE A 100 4.07 -3.93 1.88
C ILE A 100 5.49 -3.76 2.38
N SER A 101 6.43 -3.64 1.45
CA SER A 101 7.85 -3.41 1.73
C SER A 101 8.23 -2.02 1.24
N LEU A 102 8.73 -1.17 2.14
CA LEU A 102 9.31 0.12 1.78
C LEU A 102 10.73 -0.10 1.31
N MET A 103 10.95 0.20 0.04
CA MET A 103 12.23 0.10 -0.62
C MET A 103 12.84 1.49 -0.79
N ARG A 104 14.17 1.54 -0.72
CA ARG A 104 14.95 2.75 -0.92
C ARG A 104 16.20 2.47 -1.76
N MET A 105 16.54 3.39 -2.65
CA MET A 105 17.87 3.42 -3.27
C MET A 105 18.87 4.02 -2.29
N ASP A 106 19.91 3.26 -1.96
CA ASP A 106 21.01 3.68 -1.11
C ASP A 106 22.25 3.98 -1.95
N TYR A 107 22.62 5.25 -2.01
CA TYR A 107 23.83 5.74 -2.67
C TYR A 107 24.92 6.11 -1.67
N SER A 108 24.87 5.59 -0.45
CA SER A 108 25.92 5.81 0.54
C SER A 108 27.27 5.29 0.03
N PRO A 109 28.40 5.86 0.48
CA PRO A 109 29.72 5.38 0.09
C PRO A 109 29.95 3.89 0.38
N GLU A 110 29.28 3.35 1.41
CA GLU A 110 29.36 1.93 1.79
C GLU A 110 28.64 1.01 0.80
N SER A 111 27.61 1.51 0.12
CA SER A 111 26.85 0.77 -0.90
C SER A 111 27.52 0.75 -2.28
N GLY A 112 28.59 1.52 -2.47
CA GLY A 112 29.30 1.63 -3.75
C GLY A 112 28.61 2.56 -4.77
N PRO A 113 29.25 2.82 -5.93
CA PRO A 113 28.82 3.84 -6.88
C PRO A 113 27.52 3.51 -7.62
N ASP A 114 27.18 2.23 -7.74
CA ASP A 114 25.96 1.77 -8.44
C ASP A 114 24.70 1.87 -7.55
N GLY A 115 24.91 2.12 -6.25
CA GLY A 115 23.87 2.09 -5.24
C GLY A 115 23.35 0.68 -4.93
N ALA A 116 22.67 0.54 -3.80
CA ALA A 116 22.03 -0.70 -3.38
C ALA A 116 20.54 -0.47 -3.10
N VAL A 117 19.72 -1.49 -3.32
CA VAL A 117 18.31 -1.46 -2.87
C VAL A 117 18.26 -1.95 -1.43
N VAL A 118 17.69 -1.13 -0.56
CA VAL A 118 17.46 -1.47 0.86
C VAL A 118 15.96 -1.58 1.10
N CYS A 119 15.57 -2.62 1.83
CA CYS A 119 14.21 -2.75 2.38
C CYS A 119 14.23 -2.20 3.81
N ASP A 120 13.77 -0.96 3.98
CA ASP A 120 13.85 -0.24 5.27
C ASP A 120 12.81 -0.77 6.27
N GLU A 121 11.58 -1.06 5.81
CA GLU A 121 10.47 -1.47 6.68
C GLU A 121 9.46 -2.35 5.94
N GLN A 122 8.78 -3.24 6.68
CA GLN A 122 7.66 -4.03 6.16
C GLN A 122 6.45 -3.93 7.08
N VAL A 123 5.26 -3.82 6.48
CA VAL A 123 3.98 -3.89 7.19
C VAL A 123 3.03 -4.83 6.47
N ASP A 124 2.25 -5.60 7.25
CA ASP A 124 1.26 -6.52 6.71
C ASP A 124 -0.16 -5.98 6.89
N THR A 125 -1.04 -6.22 5.91
CA THR A 125 -2.47 -5.97 6.06
C THR A 125 -3.11 -6.94 7.04
N ARG A 126 -4.36 -6.63 7.41
CA ARG A 126 -5.26 -7.64 7.99
C ARG A 126 -5.46 -8.79 6.99
N SER A 127 -5.95 -9.93 7.49
CA SER A 127 -6.22 -11.08 6.63
C SER A 127 -7.34 -10.80 5.64
N ILE A 128 -7.15 -11.22 4.40
CA ILE A 128 -8.12 -11.19 3.31
C ILE A 128 -8.54 -12.62 3.03
N THR A 129 -9.84 -12.91 3.13
CA THR A 129 -10.41 -14.18 2.69
C THR A 129 -10.97 -14.02 1.28
N VAL A 130 -10.46 -14.81 0.34
CA VAL A 130 -10.90 -14.86 -1.05
C VAL A 130 -11.79 -16.09 -1.22
N GLU A 131 -13.05 -15.90 -1.57
CA GLU A 131 -14.04 -16.97 -1.70
C GLU A 131 -15.15 -16.58 -2.69
N GLU A 132 -15.76 -17.56 -3.35
CA GLU A 132 -16.73 -17.33 -4.45
C GLU A 132 -17.92 -16.43 -4.06
N SER A 133 -18.35 -16.52 -2.80
CA SER A 133 -19.47 -15.71 -2.25
C SER A 133 -19.02 -14.40 -1.62
N GLY A 134 -17.75 -14.02 -1.81
CA GLY A 134 -17.19 -12.78 -1.30
C GLY A 134 -17.80 -11.55 -1.96
N PRO A 135 -17.86 -10.41 -1.26
CA PRO A 135 -18.36 -9.17 -1.84
C PRO A 135 -17.36 -8.55 -2.82
N ASN A 136 -17.85 -7.75 -3.77
CA ASN A 136 -16.99 -6.90 -4.62
C ASN A 136 -16.60 -5.59 -3.92
N TYR A 137 -17.23 -5.31 -2.78
CA TYR A 137 -17.20 -4.02 -2.14
C TYR A 137 -17.28 -4.19 -0.63
N THR A 138 -16.37 -3.53 0.08
CA THR A 138 -16.53 -3.22 1.50
C THR A 138 -16.58 -1.71 1.67
N ARG A 139 -17.44 -1.24 2.58
CA ARG A 139 -17.55 0.18 2.87
C ARG A 139 -16.37 0.63 3.75
N PRO A 140 -15.50 1.55 3.29
CA PRO A 140 -14.44 2.10 4.13
C PRO A 140 -15.03 2.87 5.32
N ASN A 141 -14.33 2.84 6.45
CA ASN A 141 -14.72 3.56 7.67
C ASN A 141 -14.51 5.09 7.55
N SER A 142 -14.83 5.87 8.58
CA SER A 142 -14.73 7.34 8.52
C SER A 142 -13.32 7.87 8.26
N GLN A 143 -12.31 7.26 8.89
CA GLN A 143 -10.91 7.63 8.72
C GLN A 143 -10.42 7.27 7.32
N GLU A 144 -10.73 6.04 6.86
CA GLU A 144 -10.38 5.57 5.52
C GLU A 144 -11.03 6.44 4.43
N ARG A 145 -12.29 6.83 4.61
CA ARG A 145 -12.98 7.75 3.68
C ARG A 145 -12.34 9.14 3.65
N ALA A 146 -11.84 9.64 4.77
CA ALA A 146 -11.14 10.92 4.82
C ALA A 146 -9.82 10.84 4.03
N PHE A 147 -9.08 9.75 4.18
CA PHE A 147 -7.84 9.51 3.44
C PHE A 147 -8.10 9.35 1.93
N ILE A 148 -9.11 8.57 1.55
CA ILE A 148 -9.54 8.44 0.15
C ILE A 148 -9.92 9.80 -0.46
N ARG A 149 -10.56 10.67 0.31
CA ARG A 149 -10.89 12.03 -0.15
C ARG A 149 -9.63 12.84 -0.41
N MET A 150 -8.64 12.80 0.50
CA MET A 150 -7.36 13.47 0.31
C MET A 150 -6.69 13.04 -1.01
N LEU A 151 -6.67 11.73 -1.32
CA LEU A 151 -6.10 11.24 -2.58
C LEU A 151 -6.83 11.80 -3.81
N ARG A 152 -8.17 11.88 -3.76
CA ARG A 152 -8.97 12.48 -4.85
C ARG A 152 -8.69 13.96 -5.02
N ASP A 153 -8.55 14.69 -3.90
CA ASP A 153 -8.20 16.11 -3.91
C ASP A 153 -6.78 16.34 -4.46
N ASP A 154 -5.88 15.36 -4.30
CA ASP A 154 -4.54 15.32 -4.89
C ASP A 154 -4.51 14.84 -6.36
N GLY A 155 -5.68 14.58 -6.95
CA GLY A 155 -5.83 14.22 -8.37
C GLY A 155 -5.67 12.73 -8.69
N GLN A 156 -5.62 11.86 -7.68
CA GLN A 156 -5.58 10.41 -7.91
C GLN A 156 -6.93 9.90 -8.42
N ASP A 157 -6.89 9.02 -9.43
CA ASP A 157 -8.08 8.32 -9.92
C ASP A 157 -8.44 7.16 -8.99
N VAL A 158 -9.15 7.48 -7.91
CA VAL A 158 -9.60 6.47 -6.94
C VAL A 158 -10.83 5.75 -7.48
N PRO A 159 -10.80 4.41 -7.63
CA PRO A 159 -11.91 3.65 -8.20
C PRO A 159 -13.20 3.91 -7.44
N THR A 160 -14.31 3.81 -8.16
CA THR A 160 -15.64 3.88 -7.56
C THR A 160 -16.20 2.46 -7.52
N PRO A 161 -16.82 2.03 -6.41
CA PRO A 161 -17.42 0.71 -6.35
C PRO A 161 -18.43 0.51 -7.48
N ALA A 162 -18.36 -0.62 -8.17
CA ALA A 162 -19.48 -1.07 -8.99
C ALA A 162 -20.63 -1.45 -8.04
N HIS A 163 -21.76 -0.76 -8.18
CA HIS A 163 -23.00 -1.03 -7.42
C HIS A 163 -23.73 -2.27 -7.94
#